data_AF-A0A7X8EPQ5-F1
#
_entry.id   AF-A0A7X8EPQ5-F1
#
_cell.length_a   1.000
_cell.length_b   1.000
_cell.length_c   1.000
_cell.angle_alpha   90.00
_cell.angle_beta   90.00
_cell.angle_gamma   90.00
#
_symmetry.space_group_name_H-M   'P 1'
#
loop_
_entity.id
_entity.type
_entity.pdbx_description
1 polymer ?
#
loop_
_entity_poly.entity_id
_entity_poly.type
_entity_poly.pdbx_seq_one_letter_code
_entity_poly.pdbx_strand_id
1 'polypeptide(L)' 'MKLIQEWTTDYFSLDDERLISEIERLKKDVEDTKRLVDELEDKGKTVEYTNIKLARLALAFAREKYELLLKEAKKREIFN' A
#
# COMPACT_ATOMS: atom_id res chain seq x y z
N MET A 1 18.99 10.31 -11.93
CA MET A 1 17.81 10.18 -11.04
C MET A 1 17.78 8.78 -10.45
N LYS A 2 18.43 8.56 -9.30
CA LYS A 2 18.56 7.25 -8.63
C LYS A 2 17.47 6.97 -7.58
N LEU A 3 16.59 7.94 -7.32
CA LEU A 3 15.60 7.89 -6.23
C LEU A 3 14.38 7.01 -6.53
N ILE A 4 14.16 6.59 -7.78
CA ILE A 4 13.01 5.75 -8.16
C ILE A 4 13.32 4.25 -7.94
N GLN A 5 14.60 3.86 -7.96
CA GLN A 5 15.00 2.44 -7.84
C GLN A 5 15.03 1.91 -6.40
N GLU A 6 15.01 2.76 -5.38
CA GLU A 6 15.10 2.33 -3.98
C GLU A 6 13.72 2.11 -3.31
N TRP A 7 12.63 2.58 -3.92
CA TRP A 7 11.26 2.41 -3.39
C TRP A 7 10.56 1.14 -3.89
N THR A 8 11.06 0.59 -4.99
CA THR A 8 10.71 -0.74 -5.46
C THR A 8 11.58 -1.73 -4.68
N THR A 9 11.19 -2.09 -3.45
CA THR A 9 11.55 -3.41 -2.92
C THR A 9 11.35 -4.38 -4.09
N ASP A 10 12.35 -5.15 -4.53
CA ASP A 10 12.24 -6.04 -5.69
C ASP A 10 11.16 -7.10 -5.39
N TYR A 11 9.89 -6.76 -5.58
CA TYR A 11 8.77 -7.65 -5.30
C TYR A 11 8.75 -8.84 -6.26
N PHE A 12 9.47 -8.71 -7.38
CA PHE A 12 9.81 -9.80 -8.29
C PHE A 12 10.74 -10.84 -7.65
N SER A 13 11.55 -10.47 -6.66
CA SER A 13 12.52 -11.35 -5.98
C SER A 13 11.97 -12.05 -4.74
N LEU A 14 10.73 -11.75 -4.33
CA LEU A 14 10.10 -12.41 -3.19
C LEU A 14 9.71 -13.84 -3.56
N ASP A 15 10.01 -14.78 -2.66
CA ASP A 15 9.40 -16.11 -2.66
C ASP A 15 7.89 -16.02 -2.36
N ASP A 16 7.16 -17.09 -2.65
CA ASP A 16 5.70 -17.06 -2.62
C ASP A 16 5.14 -16.83 -1.21
N GLU A 17 5.78 -17.35 -0.15
CA GLU A 17 5.37 -17.11 1.24
C GLU A 17 5.57 -15.65 1.66
N ARG A 18 6.71 -15.05 1.28
CA ARG A 18 6.98 -13.63 1.52
C ARG A 18 6.05 -12.75 0.69
N LEU A 19 5.75 -13.12 -0.55
CA LEU A 19 4.82 -12.39 -1.40
C LEU A 19 3.43 -12.35 -0.76
N ILE A 20 2.92 -13.49 -0.26
CA ILE A 20 1.64 -13.57 0.46
C ILE A 20 1.67 -12.70 1.72
N SER A 21 2.72 -12.83 2.55
CA SER A 21 2.87 -12.06 3.78
C SER A 21 2.87 -10.55 3.52
N GLU A 22 3.51 -10.13 2.43
CA GLU A 22 3.59 -8.72 2.04
C GLU A 22 2.28 -8.19 1.49
N ILE A 23 1.52 -9.03 0.78
CA ILE A 23 0.14 -8.75 0.35
C ILE A 23 -0.77 -8.55 1.56
N GLU A 24 -0.70 -9.43 2.56
CA GLU A 24 -1.50 -9.33 3.79
C GLU A 24 -1.14 -8.09 4.61
N ARG A 25 0.16 -7.81 4.76
CA ARG A 25 0.62 -6.60 5.45
C ARG A 25 0.11 -5.34 4.75
N LEU A 26 0.27 -5.24 3.42
CA LEU A 26 -0.20 -4.08 2.67
C LEU A 26 -1.73 -3.94 2.70
N LYS A 27 -2.48 -5.05 2.70
CA LYS A 27 -3.93 -5.00 2.86
C LYS A 27 -4.31 -4.35 4.20
N LYS A 28 -3.63 -4.72 5.28
CA LYS A 28 -3.85 -4.11 6.60
C LYS A 28 -3.44 -2.63 6.62
N ASP A 29 -2.29 -2.29 6.05
CA ASP A 29 -1.83 -0.90 5.95
C ASP A 29 -2.83 -0.02 5.17
N VAL A 30 -3.43 -0.55 4.11
CA VAL A 30 -4.50 0.10 3.33
C VAL A 30 -5.75 0.32 4.18
N GLU A 31 -6.19 -0.67 4.94
CA GLU A 31 -7.38 -0.57 5.81
C GLU A 31 -7.17 0.44 6.96
N ASP A 32 -6.02 0.38 7.62
CA ASP A 32 -5.68 1.28 8.72
C ASP A 32 -5.50 2.72 8.23
N THR A 33 -4.84 2.92 7.08
CA THR A 33 -4.70 4.25 6.47
C THR A 33 -6.05 4.82 6.05
N LYS A 34 -6.95 3.99 5.51
CA LYS A 34 -8.31 4.42 5.17
C LYS A 34 -9.09 4.86 6.41
N ARG A 35 -9.02 4.11 7.51
CA ARG A 35 -9.65 4.48 8.79
C ARG A 35 -9.12 5.83 9.30
N LEU A 36 -7.81 6.04 9.22
CA LEU A 36 -7.19 7.30 9.63
C LEU A 36 -7.67 8.48 8.76
N VAL A 37 -7.83 8.29 7.45
CA VAL A 37 -8.40 9.31 6.55
C VAL A 37 -9.83 9.65 6.98
N ASP A 38 -10.67 8.64 7.20
CA ASP A 38 -12.08 8.82 7.59
C ASP A 38 -12.19 9.55 8.94
N GLU A 39 -11.36 9.18 9.94
CA GLU A 39 -11.31 9.84 11.25
C GLU A 39 -10.84 11.30 11.19
N LEU A 40 -9.91 11.61 10.29
CA LEU A 40 -9.40 12.97 10.12
C LEU A 40 -10.39 13.85 9.34
N GLU A 41 -11.11 13.29 8.36
CA GLU A 41 -12.15 14.00 7.61
C GLU A 41 -13.32 14.43 8.52
N ASP A 42 -13.64 13.63 9.54
CA ASP A 42 -14.71 13.92 10.50
C ASP A 42 -14.34 15.01 11.54
N LYS A 43 -13.03 15.25 11.79
CA LYS A 43 -12.55 16.14 12.88
C LYS A 43 -12.29 17.61 12.50
N GLY A 44 -12.30 17.96 11.21
CA GLY A 44 -12.51 19.34 10.75
C GLY A 44 -11.48 20.42 11.14
N LYS A 45 -10.17 20.14 11.21
CA LYS A 45 -9.12 21.15 11.45
C LYS A 45 -8.06 21.23 10.34
N THR A 46 -7.55 22.43 10.07
CA THR A 46 -6.65 22.73 8.93
C THR A 46 -5.31 21.98 8.94
N VAL A 47 -4.79 21.60 10.12
CA VAL A 47 -3.61 20.72 10.25
C VAL A 47 -3.95 19.28 9.82
N GLU A 48 -5.21 18.86 9.99
CA GLU A 48 -5.71 17.58 9.53
C GLU A 48 -5.82 17.54 8.01
N TYR A 49 -6.08 18.66 7.32
CA TYR A 49 -6.14 18.67 5.85
C TYR A 49 -4.84 18.21 5.16
N THR A 50 -3.68 18.64 5.67
CA THR A 50 -2.37 18.16 5.18
C THR A 50 -2.16 16.70 5.53
N ASN A 51 -2.57 16.26 6.73
CA ASN A 51 -2.48 14.87 7.15
C ASN A 51 -3.43 13.96 6.33
N ILE A 52 -4.62 14.44 5.97
CA ILE A 52 -5.58 13.76 5.10
C ILE A 52 -4.99 13.59 3.70
N LYS A 53 -4.36 14.64 3.15
CA LYS A 53 -3.67 14.54 1.86
C LYS A 53 -2.52 13.54 1.89
N LEU A 54 -1.70 13.55 2.94
CA LEU A 54 -0.60 12.59 3.12
C LEU A 54 -1.12 11.17 3.29
N ALA A 55 -2.18 10.97 4.07
CA ALA A 55 -2.80 9.66 4.27
C ALA A 55 -3.48 9.14 2.99
N ARG A 56 -4.16 10.00 2.22
CA ARG A 56 -4.69 9.65 0.90
C ARG A 56 -3.59 9.27 -0.09
N LEU A 57 -2.45 9.97 -0.05
CA LEU A 57 -1.29 9.64 -0.88
C LEU A 57 -0.66 8.30 -0.47
N ALA A 58 -0.48 8.06 0.83
CA ALA A 58 -0.01 6.79 1.37
C ALA A 58 -0.95 5.62 0.98
N LEU A 59 -2.26 5.84 1.07
CA LEU A 59 -3.28 4.89 0.64
C LEU A 59 -3.17 4.58 -0.86
N ALA A 60 -2.95 5.59 -1.70
CA ALA A 60 -2.77 5.40 -3.14
C ALA A 60 -1.52 4.54 -3.43
N PHE A 61 -0.39 4.83 -2.80
CA PHE A 61 0.83 4.04 -2.95
C PHE A 61 0.68 2.60 -2.46
N ALA A 62 0.03 2.40 -1.31
CA ALA A 62 -0.19 1.08 -0.75
C ALA A 62 -1.11 0.24 -1.65
N ARG A 63 -2.16 0.86 -2.24
CA ARG A 63 -3.02 0.20 -3.23
C ARG A 63 -2.29 -0.18 -4.50
N GLU A 64 -1.50 0.73 -5.06
CA GLU A 64 -0.72 0.45 -6.27
C GLU A 64 0.26 -0.71 -6.05
N LYS A 65 0.97 -0.70 -4.91
CA LYS A 65 1.86 -1.80 -4.52
C LYS A 65 1.10 -3.11 -4.34
N TYR A 66 -0.04 -3.09 -3.66
CA TYR A 66 -0.89 -4.27 -3.48
C TYR A 66 -1.37 -4.86 -4.82
N GLU A 67 -1.81 -4.02 -5.77
CA GLU A 67 -2.21 -4.46 -7.11
C GLU A 67 -1.06 -5.09 -7.89
N LEU A 68 0.16 -4.54 -7.77
CA LEU A 68 1.35 -5.12 -8.39
C LEU A 68 1.67 -6.50 -7.83
N LEU A 69 1.64 -6.68 -6.50
CA LEU A 69 1.87 -7.98 -5.88
C LEU A 69 0.79 -8.99 -6.25
N LEU A 70 -0.48 -8.58 -6.30
CA LEU A 70 -1.57 -9.45 -6.75
C LEU A 70 -1.44 -9.89 -8.20
N LYS A 71 -1.00 -8.99 -9.09
CA LYS A 71 -0.74 -9.34 -10.51
C LYS A 71 0.37 -10.37 -10.61
N GLU A 72 1.45 -10.21 -9.84
CA GLU A 72 2.55 -11.17 -9.81
C GLU A 72 2.10 -12.52 -9.21
N ALA A 73 1.34 -12.51 -8.12
CA ALA A 73 0.82 -13.73 -7.52
C ALA A 73 -0.16 -14.49 -8.43
N LYS A 74 -1.01 -13.77 -9.19
CA LYS A 74 -1.87 -14.38 -10.23
C LYS A 74 -1.05 -14.97 -11.38
N LYS A 75 0.00 -14.28 -11.82
CA LYS A 75 0.91 -14.79 -12.86
C LYS A 75 1.60 -16.08 -12.43
N ARG A 76 1.85 -16.26 -11.13
CA ARG A 76 2.45 -17.44 -10.53
C ARG A 76 1.44 -18.51 -10.10
N GLU A 77 0.15 -18.32 -10.36
CA GLU A 77 -0.93 -19.25 -9.99
C GLU A 77 -1.02 -19.55 -8.47
N ILE A 78 -0.51 -18.66 -7.62
CA ILE A 78 -0.51 -18.81 -6.15
C ILE A 78 -1.93 -18.72 -5.58
N PHE A 79 -2.75 -17.85 -6.17
CA PHE A 79 -4.16 -17.68 -5.83
C PHE A 79 -5.01 -18.13 -7.02
N ASN A 80 -5.34 -19.42 -7.07
CA ASN A 80 -6.38 -19.99 -7.92
C ASN A 80 -7.60 -20.40 -7.08
#